data_AF-A0A937VJV3-F1
#
_entry.id   AF-A0A937VJV3-F1
#
_cell.length_a   1.000
_cell.length_b   1.000
_cell.length_c   1.000
_cell.angle_alpha   90.00
_cell.angle_beta   90.00
_cell.angle_gamma   90.00
#
_symmetry.space_group_name_H-M   'P 1'
#
loop_
_entity.id
_entity.type
_entity.pdbx_description
1 polymer ?
#
loop_
_entity_poly.entity_id
_entity_poly.type
_entity_poly.pdbx_seq_one_letter_code
_entity_poly.pdbx_strand_id
1 'polypeptide(L)'
;LAPAGLTFAELREVGWLPAAKVYRRHEEAGFATPSGKVELSSGRLSEWGFDGLPACREPARAAAGEPVEAAADEEFPLLLTSWKPQEYYHSSGRHIPLLRAAHPRPLAVLHPDTAAAAGIGEGDPIVIATRHGQMTQTATLSGAVDPRVVIAEPGWWFPEQGPERLYGWLEANLNVLTGSERPYCREMGATTLRGIGCRVVRADG
;
A
#
# COMPACT_ATOMS: atom_id res chain seq x y z
N LEU A 1 -2.30 -10.45 -33.52
CA LEU A 1 -3.52 -9.90 -34.14
C LEU A 1 -4.23 -10.86 -35.11
N ALA A 2 -3.63 -12.02 -35.44
CA ALA A 2 -4.25 -12.99 -36.35
C ALA A 2 -5.69 -13.43 -35.98
N PRO A 3 -6.05 -13.68 -34.71
CA PRO A 3 -7.44 -14.02 -34.35
C PRO A 3 -8.44 -12.88 -34.56
N ALA A 4 -7.97 -11.63 -34.60
CA ALA A 4 -8.81 -10.46 -34.86
C ALA A 4 -8.89 -10.12 -36.36
N GLY A 5 -8.15 -10.82 -37.22
CA GLY A 5 -8.12 -10.55 -38.67
C GLY A 5 -7.49 -9.22 -39.07
N LEU A 6 -6.75 -8.56 -38.16
CA LEU A 6 -6.18 -7.23 -38.38
C LEU A 6 -4.66 -7.26 -38.42
N THR A 7 -4.09 -6.36 -39.20
CA THR A 7 -2.69 -5.94 -39.13
C THR A 7 -2.50 -4.91 -38.01
N PHE A 8 -1.25 -4.68 -37.61
CA PHE A 8 -0.94 -3.64 -36.62
C PHE A 8 -1.27 -2.23 -37.13
N ALA A 9 -1.09 -1.98 -38.43
CA ALA A 9 -1.43 -0.68 -39.04
C ALA A 9 -2.94 -0.41 -38.92
N GLU A 10 -3.78 -1.38 -39.23
CA GLU A 10 -5.25 -1.24 -39.10
C GLU A 10 -5.68 -1.06 -37.64
N LEU A 11 -5.04 -1.78 -36.70
CA LEU A 11 -5.33 -1.60 -35.28
C LEU A 11 -4.97 -0.19 -34.80
N ARG A 12 -3.91 0.43 -35.33
CA ARG A 12 -3.54 1.81 -34.97
C ARG A 12 -4.61 2.83 -35.38
N GLU A 13 -5.29 2.61 -36.50
CA GLU A 13 -6.37 3.48 -36.95
C GLU A 13 -7.65 3.34 -36.11
N VAL A 14 -7.98 2.11 -35.69
CA VAL A 14 -9.18 1.84 -34.88
C VAL A 14 -8.95 2.14 -33.39
N GLY A 15 -7.69 2.05 -32.93
CA GLY A 15 -7.24 2.42 -31.58
C GLY A 15 -7.51 1.37 -30.50
N TRP A 16 -8.62 0.63 -30.57
CA TRP A 16 -8.95 -0.44 -29.63
C TRP A 16 -9.87 -1.49 -30.27
N LEU A 17 -9.88 -2.70 -29.73
CA LEU A 17 -10.78 -3.77 -30.17
C LEU A 17 -11.83 -4.04 -29.08
N PRO A 18 -13.11 -3.75 -29.33
CA PRO A 18 -14.16 -4.04 -28.37
C PRO A 18 -14.35 -5.56 -28.25
N ALA A 19 -14.19 -6.10 -27.04
CA ALA A 19 -14.67 -7.43 -26.73
C ALA A 19 -16.18 -7.41 -26.50
N ALA A 20 -16.90 -8.40 -27.05
CA ALA A 20 -18.32 -8.58 -26.76
C ALA A 20 -18.50 -8.91 -25.27
N LYS A 21 -19.21 -8.04 -24.55
CA LYS A 21 -19.56 -8.28 -23.14
C LYS A 21 -20.72 -9.28 -23.08
N VAL A 22 -20.44 -10.48 -22.60
CA VAL A 22 -21.47 -11.49 -22.33
C VAL A 22 -21.72 -11.54 -20.83
N TYR A 23 -22.94 -11.19 -20.42
CA TYR A 23 -23.36 -11.26 -19.03
C TYR A 23 -23.87 -12.66 -18.69
N ARG A 24 -23.80 -13.04 -17.41
CA ARG A 24 -24.36 -14.30 -16.88
C ARG A 24 -23.92 -15.59 -17.57
N ARG A 25 -22.72 -15.62 -18.15
CA ARG A 25 -22.11 -16.82 -18.77
C ARG A 25 -22.12 -18.07 -17.88
N HIS A 26 -22.16 -17.89 -16.55
CA HIS A 26 -22.24 -18.97 -15.58
C HIS A 26 -23.58 -19.74 -15.59
N GLU A 27 -24.66 -19.17 -16.15
CA GLU A 27 -25.95 -19.87 -16.31
C GLU A 27 -25.83 -21.02 -17.34
N GLU A 28 -24.94 -20.91 -18.32
CA GLU A 28 -24.69 -21.94 -19.34
C GLU A 28 -23.56 -22.90 -18.96
N ALA A 29 -22.43 -22.36 -18.48
CA ALA A 29 -21.19 -23.12 -18.30
C ALA A 29 -20.76 -23.29 -16.83
N GLY A 30 -21.53 -22.75 -15.88
CA GLY A 30 -21.12 -22.66 -14.48
C GLY A 30 -19.93 -21.70 -14.26
N PHE A 31 -19.43 -21.68 -13.04
CA PHE A 31 -18.19 -20.98 -12.70
C PHE A 31 -16.97 -21.87 -12.94
N ALA A 32 -15.80 -21.28 -13.19
CA ALA A 32 -14.53 -21.99 -13.32
C ALA A 32 -13.97 -22.44 -11.96
N THR A 33 -14.81 -23.10 -11.16
CA THR A 33 -14.51 -23.68 -9.85
C THR A 33 -14.72 -25.20 -9.90
N PRO A 34 -14.10 -25.99 -9.01
CA PRO A 34 -14.31 -27.44 -8.98
C PRO A 34 -15.78 -27.86 -8.90
N SER A 35 -16.60 -27.10 -8.18
CA SER A 35 -18.05 -27.36 -8.04
C SER A 35 -18.93 -26.79 -9.16
N GLY A 36 -18.38 -25.97 -10.07
CA GLY A 36 -19.15 -25.22 -11.07
C GLY A 36 -20.01 -24.09 -10.47
N LYS A 37 -19.91 -23.80 -9.17
CA LYS A 37 -20.73 -22.84 -8.42
C LYS A 37 -19.87 -21.74 -7.76
N VAL A 38 -20.53 -20.74 -7.19
CA VAL A 38 -19.89 -19.84 -6.21
C VAL A 38 -19.62 -20.62 -4.94
N GLU A 39 -18.34 -20.80 -4.61
CA GLU A 39 -17.91 -21.54 -3.42
C GLU A 39 -17.91 -20.62 -2.20
N LEU A 40 -19.01 -20.63 -1.44
CA LEU A 40 -19.08 -19.96 -0.13
C LEU A 40 -18.12 -20.58 0.89
N SER A 41 -17.81 -21.87 0.71
CA SER A 41 -16.75 -22.60 1.39
C SER A 41 -15.83 -23.22 0.34
N SER A 42 -14.54 -22.91 0.42
CA SER A 42 -13.55 -23.40 -0.54
C SER A 42 -12.99 -24.76 -0.11
N GLY A 43 -13.32 -25.78 -0.90
CA GLY A 43 -12.73 -27.11 -0.74
C GLY A 43 -11.22 -27.10 -0.99
N ARG A 44 -10.77 -26.35 -2.01
CA ARG A 44 -9.34 -26.22 -2.36
C ARG A 44 -8.51 -25.62 -1.23
N LEU A 45 -9.01 -24.59 -0.55
CA LEU A 45 -8.32 -24.01 0.60
C LEU A 45 -8.20 -25.06 1.72
N SER A 46 -9.28 -25.78 2.02
CA SER A 46 -9.27 -26.86 3.01
C SER A 46 -8.28 -27.98 2.67
N GLU A 47 -8.22 -28.41 1.40
CA GLU A 47 -7.26 -29.41 0.91
C GLU A 47 -5.80 -28.95 1.04
N TRP A 48 -5.55 -27.66 0.88
CA TRP A 48 -4.24 -27.05 1.12
C TRP A 48 -3.96 -26.77 2.60
N GLY A 49 -4.88 -27.17 3.49
CA GLY A 49 -4.79 -26.98 4.93
C GLY A 49 -5.18 -25.59 5.43
N PHE A 50 -5.69 -24.71 4.57
CA PHE A 50 -6.18 -23.38 4.92
C PHE A 50 -7.65 -23.40 5.39
N ASP A 51 -8.13 -22.29 5.94
CA ASP A 51 -9.53 -22.16 6.30
C ASP A 51 -10.39 -22.11 5.03
N GLY A 52 -11.36 -23.02 4.89
CA GLY A 52 -12.30 -23.00 3.77
C GLY A 52 -13.31 -21.84 3.82
N LEU A 53 -13.43 -21.18 4.97
CA LEU A 53 -14.32 -20.04 5.20
C LEU A 53 -13.52 -18.79 5.56
N PRO A 54 -14.01 -17.58 5.23
CA PRO A 54 -13.41 -16.34 5.69
C PRO A 54 -13.36 -16.27 7.22
N ALA A 55 -12.19 -15.95 7.76
CA ALA A 55 -11.97 -15.75 9.19
C ALA A 55 -11.44 -14.33 9.44
N CYS A 56 -11.96 -13.67 10.49
CA CYS A 56 -11.36 -12.44 11.01
C CYS A 56 -10.30 -12.83 12.03
N ARG A 57 -9.04 -12.50 11.75
CA ARG A 57 -7.92 -12.71 12.67
C ARG A 57 -7.43 -11.34 13.13
N GLU A 58 -7.47 -11.10 14.43
CA GLU A 58 -6.94 -9.86 14.98
C GLU A 58 -5.41 -9.87 14.86
N PRO A 59 -4.81 -8.80 14.30
CA PRO A 59 -3.37 -8.67 14.21
C PRO A 59 -2.62 -8.97 15.51
N ALA A 60 -3.09 -8.38 16.62
CA ALA A 60 -2.47 -8.52 17.95
C ALA A 60 -2.70 -9.88 18.62
N ARG A 61 -3.56 -10.74 18.06
CA ARG A 61 -3.87 -12.08 18.61
C ARG A 61 -3.45 -13.20 17.66
N ALA A 62 -2.64 -12.87 16.66
CA ALA A 62 -2.11 -13.84 15.72
C ALA A 62 -1.26 -14.88 16.46
N ALA A 63 -1.55 -16.17 16.25
CA ALA A 63 -0.79 -17.24 16.87
C ALA A 63 0.67 -17.27 16.32
N ALA A 64 1.58 -17.95 17.02
CA ALA A 64 2.94 -18.13 16.54
C ALA A 64 2.94 -18.79 15.14
N GLY A 65 3.52 -18.11 14.15
CA GLY A 65 3.51 -18.56 12.75
C GLY A 65 2.35 -18.04 11.90
N GLU A 66 1.43 -17.27 12.48
CA GLU A 66 0.46 -16.49 11.72
C GLU A 66 1.09 -15.18 11.24
N PRO A 67 0.80 -14.78 9.99
CA PRO A 67 1.42 -13.62 9.37
C PRO A 67 0.83 -12.34 9.85
N VAL A 68 1.36 -11.87 10.97
CA VAL A 68 1.04 -10.53 11.41
C VAL A 68 2.24 -9.86 12.04
N GLU A 69 3.03 -9.16 11.21
CA GLU A 69 3.81 -7.99 11.69
C GLU A 69 2.86 -6.82 12.00
N ALA A 70 1.88 -7.05 12.87
CA ALA A 70 0.99 -6.01 13.33
C ALA A 70 0.50 -6.30 14.74
N ALA A 71 1.13 -5.65 15.68
CA ALA A 71 0.40 -4.98 16.72
C ALA A 71 1.16 -3.70 16.96
N ALA A 72 0.46 -2.58 17.01
CA ALA A 72 1.01 -1.47 17.76
C ALA A 72 1.43 -2.00 19.14
N ASP A 73 2.64 -1.67 19.57
CA ASP A 73 3.19 -2.07 20.86
C ASP A 73 3.71 -0.84 21.60
N GLU A 74 4.35 -1.06 22.76
CA GLU A 74 4.86 0.06 23.56
C GLU A 74 5.94 0.88 22.84
N GLU A 75 6.72 0.27 21.93
CA GLU A 75 7.77 0.94 21.16
C GLU A 75 7.20 1.63 19.90
N PHE A 76 6.20 1.01 19.28
CA PHE A 76 5.55 1.46 18.05
C PHE A 76 4.03 1.55 18.22
N PRO A 77 3.51 2.56 18.94
CA PRO A 77 2.12 2.61 19.41
C PRO A 77 1.09 3.02 18.34
N LEU A 78 1.53 3.46 17.16
CA LEU A 78 0.66 3.90 16.06
C LEU A 78 0.63 2.87 14.93
N LEU A 79 -0.41 2.90 14.11
CA LEU A 79 -0.56 2.07 12.93
C LEU A 79 -0.29 2.88 11.66
N LEU A 80 0.69 2.45 10.88
CA LEU A 80 1.04 3.02 9.59
C LEU A 80 0.17 2.41 8.48
N THR A 81 -0.41 3.29 7.67
CA THR A 81 -1.03 2.94 6.40
C THR A 81 -0.56 3.91 5.31
N SER A 82 -0.93 3.65 4.06
CA SER A 82 -0.47 4.42 2.92
C SER A 82 -1.61 5.03 2.10
N TRP A 83 -1.38 6.25 1.64
CA TRP A 83 -2.22 6.95 0.65
C TRP A 83 -1.37 7.37 -0.54
N LYS A 84 -1.94 7.28 -1.75
CA LYS A 84 -1.23 7.65 -2.98
C LYS A 84 -1.72 9.04 -3.42
N PRO A 85 -0.83 10.02 -3.56
CA PRO A 85 -1.20 11.34 -4.08
C PRO A 85 -1.69 11.20 -5.52
N GLN A 86 -2.68 12.00 -5.90
CA GLN A 86 -3.33 11.92 -7.22
C GLN A 86 -2.39 12.36 -8.36
N GLU A 87 -1.41 13.18 -8.03
CA GLU A 87 -0.44 13.79 -8.93
C GLU A 87 0.56 12.77 -9.47
N TYR A 88 0.76 11.64 -8.77
CA TYR A 88 1.81 10.67 -9.08
C TYR A 88 1.26 9.25 -9.29
N TYR A 89 1.90 8.52 -10.20
CA TYR A 89 1.64 7.08 -10.40
C TYR A 89 2.75 6.25 -9.78
N HIS A 90 2.52 5.73 -8.58
CA HIS A 90 3.56 5.06 -7.78
C HIS A 90 4.78 5.98 -7.60
N SER A 91 5.97 5.56 -8.05
CA SER A 91 7.18 6.38 -8.06
C SER A 91 7.30 7.29 -9.30
N SER A 92 6.45 7.13 -10.31
CA SER A 92 6.53 7.89 -11.56
C SER A 92 5.92 9.29 -11.44
N GLY A 93 6.40 10.22 -12.27
CA GLY A 93 5.86 11.58 -12.40
C GLY A 93 6.55 12.66 -11.57
N ARG A 94 7.40 12.30 -10.59
CA ARG A 94 8.09 13.28 -9.71
C ARG A 94 9.08 14.20 -10.42
N HIS A 95 9.62 13.78 -11.57
CA HIS A 95 10.51 14.59 -12.40
C HIS A 95 9.76 15.58 -13.30
N ILE A 96 8.43 15.50 -13.40
CA ILE A 96 7.61 16.37 -14.25
C ILE A 96 7.33 17.66 -13.48
N PRO A 97 7.81 18.83 -13.93
CA PRO A 97 7.73 20.07 -13.14
C PRO A 97 6.32 20.46 -12.71
N LEU A 98 5.32 20.27 -13.58
CA LEU A 98 3.92 20.59 -13.28
C LEU A 98 3.36 19.72 -12.14
N LEU A 99 3.63 18.41 -12.18
CA LEU A 99 3.19 17.48 -11.12
C LEU A 99 3.96 17.74 -9.83
N ARG A 100 5.26 18.03 -9.95
CA ARG A 100 6.11 18.40 -8.81
C ARG A 100 5.66 19.69 -8.13
N ALA A 101 5.23 20.70 -8.88
CA ALA A 101 4.71 21.94 -8.33
C ALA A 101 3.37 21.74 -7.59
N ALA A 102 2.51 20.84 -8.09
CA ALA A 102 1.23 20.53 -7.45
C ALA A 102 1.39 19.80 -6.10
N HIS A 103 2.38 18.89 -6.01
CA HIS A 103 2.66 18.13 -4.79
C HIS A 103 4.17 18.07 -4.49
N PRO A 104 4.75 19.14 -3.91
CA PRO A 104 6.20 19.35 -3.91
C PRO A 104 6.99 18.56 -2.86
N ARG A 105 6.33 18.08 -1.80
CA ARG A 105 6.97 17.42 -0.67
C ARG A 105 6.17 16.20 -0.20
N PRO A 106 6.84 15.18 0.36
CA PRO A 106 6.15 14.03 0.91
C PRO A 106 5.31 14.43 2.12
N LEU A 107 4.05 14.01 2.16
CA LEU A 107 3.15 14.30 3.28
C LEU A 107 2.84 13.05 4.10
N ALA A 108 2.67 13.26 5.41
CA ALA A 108 2.17 12.27 6.35
C ALA A 108 1.02 12.87 7.18
N VAL A 109 -0.14 12.23 7.11
CA VAL A 109 -1.36 12.69 7.79
C VAL A 109 -1.44 12.12 9.20
N LEU A 110 -1.64 13.00 10.18
CA LEU A 110 -1.75 12.70 11.61
C LEU A 110 -3.06 13.29 12.16
N HIS A 111 -3.60 12.69 13.21
CA HIS A 111 -4.64 13.33 14.00
C HIS A 111 -4.03 14.47 14.84
N PRO A 112 -4.74 15.62 15.03
CA PRO A 112 -4.24 16.72 15.84
C PRO A 112 -3.82 16.33 17.26
N ASP A 113 -4.57 15.46 17.94
CA ASP A 113 -4.23 15.00 19.30
C ASP A 113 -2.93 14.19 19.33
N THR A 114 -2.71 13.34 18.33
CA THR A 114 -1.49 12.53 18.20
C THR A 114 -0.28 13.42 17.94
N ALA A 115 -0.45 14.44 17.09
CA ALA A 115 0.58 15.42 16.81
C ALA A 115 0.91 16.27 18.05
N ALA A 116 -0.10 16.72 18.78
CA ALA A 116 0.06 17.49 20.02
C ALA A 116 0.82 16.69 21.10
N ALA A 117 0.49 15.40 21.28
CA ALA A 117 1.19 14.52 22.21
C ALA A 117 2.68 14.34 21.87
N ALA A 118 3.04 14.42 20.58
CA ALA A 118 4.40 14.31 20.07
C ALA A 118 5.11 15.66 19.86
N GLY A 119 4.46 16.80 20.16
CA GLY A 119 5.02 18.14 19.93
C GLY A 119 5.21 18.50 18.44
N ILE A 120 4.38 17.92 17.56
CA ILE A 120 4.41 18.08 16.10
C ILE A 120 3.34 19.09 15.68
N GLY A 121 3.72 20.09 14.89
CA GLY A 121 2.82 21.04 14.24
C GLY A 121 2.52 20.71 12.77
N GLU A 122 1.56 21.42 12.19
CA GLU A 122 1.29 21.40 10.75
C GLU A 122 2.53 21.85 9.97
N GLY A 123 2.93 21.08 8.96
CA GLY A 123 4.09 21.39 8.12
C GLY A 123 5.45 21.04 8.73
N ASP A 124 5.50 20.51 9.94
CA ASP A 124 6.76 20.07 10.55
C ASP A 124 7.34 18.84 9.84
N PRO A 125 8.67 18.74 9.68
CA PRO A 125 9.29 17.49 9.29
C PRO A 125 9.16 16.47 10.43
N ILE A 126 8.70 15.27 10.12
CA ILE A 126 8.53 14.18 11.08
C ILE A 126 9.29 12.95 10.62
N VAL A 127 9.95 12.30 11.58
CA VAL A 127 10.53 10.97 11.38
C VAL A 127 9.47 9.94 11.72
N ILE A 128 9.13 9.10 10.74
CA ILE A 128 8.27 7.94 10.89
C ILE A 128 9.18 6.72 10.96
N ALA A 129 9.15 5.99 12.06
CA ALA A 129 10.00 4.83 12.29
C ALA A 129 9.16 3.57 12.53
N THR A 130 9.63 2.46 12.00
CA THR A 130 9.17 1.10 12.29
C THR A 130 10.36 0.25 12.73
N ARG A 131 10.13 -1.03 13.01
CA ARG A 131 11.20 -2.00 13.31
C ARG A 131 12.20 -2.18 12.15
N HIS A 132 11.81 -1.82 10.93
CA HIS A 132 12.62 -2.04 9.72
C HIS A 132 13.48 -0.84 9.35
N GLY A 133 13.07 0.37 9.72
CA GLY A 133 13.76 1.58 9.32
C GLY A 133 13.01 2.84 9.69
N GLN A 134 13.48 3.95 9.13
CA GLN A 134 12.88 5.26 9.34
C GLN A 134 12.93 6.08 8.05
N MET A 135 11.96 6.98 7.92
CA MET A 135 11.89 7.97 6.84
C MET A 135 11.38 9.30 7.39
N THR A 136 11.57 10.37 6.64
CA THR A 136 11.10 11.71 6.96
C THR A 136 10.04 12.16 5.95
N GLN A 137 8.90 12.64 6.45
CA GLN A 137 7.85 13.29 5.65
C GLN A 137 7.37 14.55 6.36
N THR A 138 6.55 15.37 5.71
CA THR A 138 5.98 16.59 6.29
C THR A 138 4.61 16.30 6.90
N ALA A 139 4.41 16.72 8.15
CA ALA A 139 3.14 16.52 8.86
C ALA A 139 2.00 17.33 8.22
N THR A 140 0.85 16.68 8.09
CA THR A 140 -0.45 17.29 7.77
C THR A 140 -1.48 16.84 8.79
N LEU A 141 -2.15 17.78 9.45
CA LEU A 141 -3.07 17.48 10.54
C LEU A 141 -4.50 17.38 10.02
N SER A 142 -5.20 16.32 10.39
CA SER A 142 -6.61 16.11 9.99
C SER A 142 -7.39 15.36 11.07
N GLY A 143 -8.54 15.90 11.46
CA GLY A 143 -9.48 15.22 12.37
C GLY A 143 -10.21 14.03 11.72
N ALA A 144 -9.98 13.76 10.42
CA ALA A 144 -10.60 12.66 9.70
C ALA A 144 -9.85 11.32 9.84
N VAL A 145 -8.62 11.33 10.39
CA VAL A 145 -7.83 10.12 10.66
C VAL A 145 -7.98 9.72 12.13
N ASP A 146 -8.07 8.42 12.41
CA ASP A 146 -8.09 7.91 13.80
C ASP A 146 -6.79 8.32 14.53
N PRO A 147 -6.84 8.75 15.81
CA PRO A 147 -5.65 9.13 16.58
C PRO A 147 -4.56 8.06 16.66
N ARG A 148 -4.88 6.79 16.42
CA ARG A 148 -3.92 5.68 16.43
C ARG A 148 -3.30 5.43 15.06
N VAL A 149 -3.61 6.21 14.04
CA VAL A 149 -3.22 5.94 12.65
C VAL A 149 -2.38 7.08 12.07
N VAL A 150 -1.33 6.69 11.33
CA VAL A 150 -0.51 7.58 10.51
C VAL A 150 -0.67 7.16 9.05
N ILE A 151 -0.98 8.11 8.18
CA ILE A 151 -1.11 7.87 6.74
C ILE A 151 0.09 8.51 6.04
N ALA A 152 0.97 7.71 5.47
CA ALA A 152 2.16 8.20 4.78
C ALA A 152 2.11 7.95 3.27
N GLU A 153 2.89 8.72 2.51
CA GLU A 153 2.93 8.59 1.06
C GLU A 153 4.03 7.64 0.57
N PRO A 154 3.72 6.68 -0.33
CA PRO A 154 4.71 5.77 -0.87
C PRO A 154 5.41 6.34 -2.12
N GLY A 155 6.55 5.73 -2.47
CA GLY A 155 7.21 5.92 -3.76
C GLY A 155 7.97 7.23 -3.91
N TRP A 156 8.27 7.93 -2.81
CA TRP A 156 9.01 9.18 -2.84
C TRP A 156 10.50 9.00 -3.15
N TRP A 157 10.99 9.93 -3.97
CA TRP A 157 12.38 10.18 -4.34
C TRP A 157 12.47 11.63 -4.83
N PHE A 158 13.69 12.15 -4.96
CA PHE A 158 13.96 13.56 -5.23
C PHE A 158 14.83 13.68 -6.48
N PRO A 159 14.24 13.91 -7.67
CA PRO A 159 14.99 14.10 -8.92
C PRO A 159 16.12 15.13 -8.82
N GLU A 160 15.89 16.17 -8.01
CA GLU A 160 16.82 17.27 -7.74
C GLU A 160 18.09 16.85 -6.95
N GLN A 161 18.08 15.70 -6.29
CA GLN A 161 19.23 15.24 -5.48
C GLN A 161 20.27 14.42 -6.26
N GLY A 162 20.00 14.12 -7.53
CA GLY A 162 20.96 13.47 -8.41
C GLY A 162 21.25 11.98 -8.13
N PRO A 163 21.84 11.27 -9.10
CA PRO A 163 22.16 9.84 -8.98
C PRO A 163 23.20 9.51 -7.92
N GLU A 164 24.07 10.45 -7.55
CA GLU A 164 25.12 10.29 -6.53
C GLU A 164 24.55 10.03 -5.13
N ARG A 165 23.36 10.55 -4.84
CA ARG A 165 22.59 10.27 -3.62
C ARG A 165 21.51 9.21 -3.85
N LEU A 166 21.54 8.53 -4.99
CA LEU A 166 20.47 7.65 -5.47
C LEU A 166 19.11 8.36 -5.43
N TYR A 167 19.11 9.66 -5.71
CA TYR A 167 17.93 10.52 -5.65
C TYR A 167 17.20 10.55 -4.29
N GLY A 168 17.93 10.35 -3.18
CA GLY A 168 17.36 10.45 -1.83
C GLY A 168 16.23 9.45 -1.57
N TRP A 169 16.19 8.32 -2.29
CA TRP A 169 15.07 7.38 -2.18
C TRP A 169 14.90 6.80 -0.77
N LEU A 170 15.96 6.77 0.04
CA LEU A 170 15.89 6.33 1.44
C LEU A 170 15.24 7.35 2.38
N GLU A 171 15.12 8.62 1.96
CA GLU A 171 14.74 9.71 2.86
C GLU A 171 13.25 9.74 3.15
N ALA A 172 12.40 9.45 2.16
CA ALA A 172 10.95 9.64 2.27
C ALA A 172 10.12 8.47 1.73
N ASN A 173 10.75 7.35 1.36
CA ASN A 173 10.05 6.23 0.74
C ASN A 173 9.53 5.23 1.76
N LEU A 174 8.21 5.09 1.82
CA LEU A 174 7.52 4.15 2.71
C LEU A 174 8.05 2.71 2.69
N ASN A 175 8.60 2.24 1.56
CA ASN A 175 9.12 0.88 1.47
C ASN A 175 10.33 0.63 2.39
N VAL A 176 11.01 1.67 2.89
CA VAL A 176 12.07 1.49 3.91
C VAL A 176 11.51 1.09 5.28
N LEU A 177 10.19 1.26 5.47
CA LEU A 177 9.49 0.93 6.71
C LEU A 177 8.85 -0.47 6.69
N THR A 178 8.94 -1.17 5.56
CA THR A 178 8.29 -2.47 5.35
C THR A 178 9.30 -3.61 5.36
N GLY A 179 8.98 -4.70 6.06
CA GLY A 179 9.77 -5.92 6.02
C GLY A 179 9.39 -6.84 4.87
N SER A 180 10.37 -7.61 4.39
CA SER A 180 10.14 -8.80 3.55
C SER A 180 10.43 -10.09 4.32
N GLU A 181 10.50 -10.02 5.64
CA GLU A 181 10.75 -11.16 6.50
C GLU A 181 9.48 -11.99 6.67
N ARG A 182 9.64 -13.29 6.98
CA ARG A 182 8.52 -14.12 7.40
C ARG A 182 8.01 -13.64 8.77
N PRO A 183 6.73 -13.86 9.10
CA PRO A 183 5.71 -14.61 8.34
C PRO A 183 4.97 -13.81 7.24
N TYR A 184 4.80 -14.41 6.06
CA TYR A 184 3.97 -13.88 4.96
C TYR A 184 2.52 -14.34 5.07
N CYS A 185 1.58 -13.57 4.49
CA CYS A 185 0.17 -13.97 4.34
C CYS A 185 0.09 -15.44 3.93
N ARG A 186 -0.57 -16.26 4.75
CA ARG A 186 -0.42 -17.71 4.77
C ARG A 186 -0.96 -18.33 3.48
N GLU A 187 -2.05 -17.77 2.99
CA GLU A 187 -2.78 -18.22 1.80
C GLU A 187 -2.20 -17.65 0.50
N MET A 188 -1.58 -16.47 0.53
CA MET A 188 -1.15 -15.72 -0.67
C MET A 188 0.36 -15.52 -0.81
N GLY A 189 1.14 -15.73 0.25
CA GLY A 189 2.58 -15.44 0.29
C GLY A 189 2.93 -13.96 0.23
N ALA A 190 1.96 -13.06 0.46
CA ALA A 190 2.16 -11.60 0.39
C ALA A 190 2.76 -11.03 1.68
N THR A 191 3.55 -9.96 1.55
CA THR A 191 4.08 -9.18 2.69
C THR A 191 3.07 -8.18 3.23
N THR A 192 3.25 -7.77 4.49
CA THR A 192 2.43 -6.74 5.13
C THR A 192 2.90 -5.35 4.70
N LEU A 193 2.03 -4.61 4.01
CA LEU A 193 2.30 -3.24 3.53
C LEU A 193 1.39 -2.18 4.17
N ARG A 194 0.51 -2.59 5.08
CA ARG A 194 -0.47 -1.74 5.79
C ARG A 194 -0.71 -2.29 7.19
N GLY A 195 -1.06 -1.41 8.12
CA GLY A 195 -1.29 -1.77 9.51
C GLY A 195 0.00 -2.07 10.27
N ILE A 196 1.12 -1.46 9.84
CA ILE A 196 2.44 -1.70 10.43
C ILE A 196 2.60 -0.84 11.68
N GLY A 197 3.08 -1.41 12.78
CA GLY A 197 3.41 -0.62 13.98
C GLY A 197 4.45 0.46 13.66
N CYS A 198 4.17 1.71 14.02
CA CYS A 198 5.09 2.83 13.85
C CYS A 198 5.10 3.78 15.07
N ARG A 199 6.13 4.61 15.11
CA ARG A 199 6.21 5.78 15.98
C ARG A 199 6.56 7.01 15.14
N VAL A 200 6.14 8.18 15.62
CA VAL A 200 6.44 9.46 14.98
C VAL A 200 7.11 10.38 15.99
N VAL A 201 8.14 11.08 15.54
CA VAL A 201 8.80 12.15 16.30
C VAL A 201 9.05 13.32 15.38
N ARG A 202 9.08 14.54 15.91
CA ARG A 202 9.54 15.70 15.15
C ARG A 202 11.00 15.48 14.76
N ALA A 203 11.35 15.73 13.50
CA ALA A 203 12.76 15.71 13.10
C ALA A 203 13.46 16.92 13.72
N ASP A 204 14.53 16.69 14.48
CA ASP A 204 15.40 17.78 14.93
C ASP A 204 16.15 18.33 13.71
N GLY A 205 16.12 19.66 13.57
CA GLY A 205 16.80 20.38 12.48
C GLY A 205 18.31 20.43 12.63
#